data_AF-A0A329X0T0-F1
#
_entry.id   AF-A0A329X0T0-F1
#
_cell.length_a   1.000
_cell.length_b   1.000
_cell.length_c   1.000
_cell.angle_alpha   90.00
_cell.angle_beta   90.00
_cell.angle_gamma   90.00
#
_symmetry.space_group_name_H-M   'P 1'
#
loop_
_entity.id
_entity.type
_entity.pdbx_description
1 polymer ?
#
loop_
_entity_poly.entity_id
_entity_poly.type
_entity_poly.pdbx_seq_one_letter_code
_entity_poly.pdbx_strand_id
1 'polypeptide(L)'
;MRYRNKGIARVLLDKAQDWSRKNGISRLELTVAIKNTLAIKRYLSSGFIFSGIRTGSLFINGELTDEYYMAKGIWLKEYLKQ
;
A
#
# COMPACT_ATOMS: atom_id res chain seq x y z
N MET A 1 -1.66 0.29 -21.31
CA MET A 1 -2.89 0.71 -20.58
C MET A 1 -3.97 -0.37 -20.43
N ARG A 2 -3.86 -1.54 -21.07
CA ARG A 2 -4.92 -2.56 -21.23
C ARG A 2 -5.58 -3.09 -19.93
N TYR A 3 -4.94 -2.90 -18.78
CA TYR A 3 -5.37 -3.43 -17.48
C TYR A 3 -5.56 -2.35 -16.39
N ARG A 4 -5.36 -1.06 -16.71
CA ARG A 4 -5.62 0.02 -15.76
C ARG A 4 -7.14 0.22 -15.58
N ASN A 5 -7.55 0.75 -14.43
CA ASN A 5 -8.95 1.05 -14.08
C ASN A 5 -9.93 -0.15 -14.09
N LYS A 6 -9.44 -1.39 -14.13
CA LYS A 6 -10.26 -2.60 -14.05
C LYS A 6 -10.39 -3.18 -12.63
N GLY A 7 -10.02 -2.41 -11.60
CA GLY A 7 -10.07 -2.87 -10.21
C GLY A 7 -9.03 -3.93 -9.82
N ILE A 8 -8.13 -4.34 -10.74
CA ILE A 8 -7.16 -5.42 -10.50
C ILE A 8 -6.28 -5.15 -9.27
N ALA A 9 -5.80 -3.92 -9.10
CA ALA A 9 -5.00 -3.56 -7.93
C ALA A 9 -5.75 -3.76 -6.61
N ARG A 10 -7.07 -3.48 -6.59
CA ARG A 10 -7.91 -3.72 -5.41
C ARG A 10 -8.03 -5.21 -5.14
N VAL A 11 -8.32 -6.01 -6.15
CA VAL A 11 -8.42 -7.47 -6.01
C VAL A 11 -7.11 -8.08 -5.49
N LEU A 12 -5.97 -7.62 -6.01
CA LEU A 12 -4.66 -8.07 -5.55
C LEU A 12 -4.41 -7.71 -4.08
N LEU A 13 -4.69 -6.46 -3.68
CA LEU A 13 -4.53 -6.03 -2.30
C LEU A 13 -5.47 -6.77 -1.35
N ASP A 14 -6.71 -7.04 -1.77
CA ASP A 14 -7.68 -7.79 -0.96
C ASP A 14 -7.21 -9.24 -0.78
N LYS A 15 -6.74 -9.90 -1.84
CA LYS A 15 -6.16 -11.26 -1.76
C LYS A 15 -4.91 -11.32 -0.91
N ALA A 16 -4.02 -10.32 -1.01
CA ALA A 16 -2.83 -10.24 -0.16
C ALA A 16 -3.22 -10.14 1.32
N GLN A 17 -4.19 -9.29 1.66
CA GLN A 17 -4.69 -9.16 3.03
C GLN A 17 -5.32 -10.46 3.54
N ASP A 18 -6.14 -11.13 2.73
CA ASP A 18 -6.76 -12.40 3.11
C ASP A 18 -5.69 -13.47 3.39
N TRP A 19 -4.68 -13.56 2.53
CA TRP A 19 -3.55 -14.46 2.74
C TRP A 19 -2.78 -14.11 4.02
N SER A 20 -2.49 -12.82 4.25
CA SER A 20 -1.81 -12.37 5.46
C SER A 20 -2.57 -12.76 6.74
N ARG A 21 -3.90 -12.60 6.77
CA ARG A 21 -4.73 -13.03 7.91
C ARG A 21 -4.61 -14.53 8.17
N LYS A 22 -4.68 -15.34 7.10
CA LYS A 22 -4.61 -16.81 7.20
C LYS A 22 -3.25 -17.32 7.68
N ASN A 23 -2.19 -16.54 7.48
CA ASN A 23 -0.81 -16.93 7.80
C ASN A 23 -0.25 -16.18 9.03
N GLY A 24 -1.09 -15.49 9.81
CA GLY A 24 -0.64 -14.79 11.03
C GLY A 24 0.28 -13.59 10.76
N ILE A 25 0.27 -13.03 9.55
CA ILE A 25 1.04 -11.83 9.22
C ILE A 25 0.31 -10.60 9.79
N SER A 26 1.00 -9.85 10.63
CA SER A 26 0.44 -8.72 11.39
C SER A 26 0.37 -7.40 10.62
N ARG A 27 1.20 -7.23 9.58
CA ARG A 27 1.38 -5.97 8.87
C ARG A 27 1.77 -6.18 7.41
N LEU A 28 1.19 -5.38 6.53
CA LEU A 28 1.64 -5.20 5.15
C LEU A 28 2.31 -3.85 5.00
N GLU A 29 3.40 -3.81 4.26
CA GLU A 29 4.15 -2.58 3.96
C GLU A 29 4.36 -2.43 2.46
N LEU A 30 4.46 -1.18 2.02
CA LEU A 30 4.78 -0.85 0.63
C LEU A 30 5.51 0.49 0.57
N THR A 31 6.18 0.73 -0.55
CA THR A 31 6.63 2.06 -0.94
C THR A 31 5.92 2.54 -2.20
N VAL A 32 5.81 3.86 -2.36
CA VAL A 32 5.21 4.48 -3.54
C VAL A 32 5.84 5.84 -3.83
N ALA A 33 6.26 6.06 -5.08
CA ALA A 33 6.77 7.36 -5.52
C ALA A 33 5.75 8.48 -5.19
N ILE A 34 6.21 9.58 -4.61
CA ILE A 34 5.33 10.66 -4.11
C ILE A 34 4.44 11.26 -5.21
N LYS A 35 4.93 11.26 -6.45
CA LYS A 35 4.20 11.76 -7.64
C LYS A 35 3.08 10.81 -8.09
N ASN A 36 3.04 9.56 -7.62
CA ASN A 36 2.01 8.57 -7.99
C ASN A 36 0.75 8.71 -7.11
N THR A 37 0.11 9.87 -7.22
CA THR A 37 -1.07 10.25 -6.42
C THR A 37 -2.25 9.28 -6.58
N LEU A 38 -2.38 8.65 -7.75
CA LEU A 38 -3.42 7.64 -7.99
C LEU A 38 -3.19 6.40 -7.12
N ALA A 39 -1.97 5.85 -7.10
CA ALA A 39 -1.65 4.70 -6.26
C ALA A 39 -1.78 5.04 -4.77
N ILE A 40 -1.29 6.22 -4.34
CA ILE A 40 -1.42 6.70 -2.96
C ILE A 40 -2.90 6.73 -2.54
N LYS A 41 -3.77 7.35 -3.34
CA LYS A 41 -5.23 7.37 -3.05
C LYS A 41 -5.82 5.96 -2.95
N ARG A 42 -5.36 5.02 -3.77
CA ARG A 42 -5.81 3.62 -3.71
C ARG A 42 -5.34 2.94 -2.43
N TYR A 43 -4.08 3.08 -2.04
CA TYR A 43 -3.56 2.48 -0.80
C TYR A 43 -4.24 3.05 0.44
N LEU A 44 -4.45 4.37 0.51
CA LEU A 44 -5.23 5.01 1.57
C LEU A 44 -6.66 4.45 1.65
N SER A 45 -7.34 4.34 0.50
CA SER A 45 -8.70 3.75 0.44
C SER A 45 -8.73 2.28 0.86
N SER A 46 -7.62 1.56 0.65
CA SER A 46 -7.44 0.18 1.10
C SER A 46 -7.02 0.07 2.58
N GLY A 47 -6.89 1.18 3.31
CA GLY A 47 -6.59 1.21 4.74
C GLY A 47 -5.10 1.19 5.09
N PHE A 48 -4.22 1.50 4.14
CA PHE A 48 -2.83 1.81 4.44
C PHE A 48 -2.71 3.22 4.98
N ILE A 49 -1.76 3.44 5.88
CA ILE A 49 -1.41 4.73 6.46
C ILE A 49 0.02 5.10 6.08
N PHE A 50 0.33 6.39 6.09
CA PHE A 50 1.68 6.89 5.91
C PHE A 50 2.58 6.48 7.09
N SER A 51 3.83 6.11 6.81
CA SER A 51 4.80 5.67 7.83
C SER A 51 6.18 6.32 7.70
N GLY A 52 6.44 7.08 6.62
CA GLY A 52 7.72 7.80 6.44
C GLY A 52 8.01 8.17 5.00
N ILE A 53 9.07 8.95 4.78
CA ILE A 53 9.57 9.34 3.44
C ILE A 53 10.98 8.80 3.27
N ARG A 54 11.29 8.21 2.11
CA ARG A 54 12.66 7.96 1.66
C ARG A 54 13.02 8.97 0.59
N THR A 55 13.85 9.95 0.95
CA THR A 55 14.23 11.07 0.08
C THR A 55 15.22 10.65 -1.00
N GLY A 56 15.07 11.19 -2.22
CA GLY A 56 15.98 10.99 -3.35
C GLY A 56 16.25 9.52 -3.70
N SER A 57 15.26 8.67 -3.50
CA SER A 57 15.48 7.23 -3.36
C SER A 57 15.11 6.40 -4.58
N LEU A 58 14.39 7.03 -5.52
CA LEU A 58 14.07 6.50 -6.84
C LEU A 58 14.68 7.41 -7.91
N PHE A 59 15.19 6.83 -8.99
CA PHE A 59 15.59 7.57 -10.19
C PHE A 59 14.61 7.26 -11.32
N ILE A 60 13.75 8.22 -11.66
CA ILE A 60 12.65 8.05 -12.61
C ILE A 60 12.70 9.20 -13.62
N ASN A 61 12.71 8.88 -14.91
CA ASN A 61 12.76 9.86 -16.01
C ASN A 61 13.91 10.88 -15.89
N GLY A 62 15.07 10.46 -15.39
CA GLY A 62 16.24 11.33 -15.24
C GLY A 62 16.26 12.17 -13.95
N GLU A 63 15.27 12.01 -13.06
CA GLU A 63 15.16 12.77 -11.82
C GLU A 63 15.18 11.86 -10.59
N LEU A 64 15.87 12.32 -9.53
CA LEU A 64 15.69 11.73 -8.20
C LEU A 64 14.31 12.13 -7.66
N THR A 65 13.58 11.13 -7.17
CA THR A 65 12.22 11.26 -6.66
C THR A 65 12.09 10.56 -5.32
N ASP A 66 11.40 11.19 -4.39
CA ASP A 66 11.10 10.60 -3.09
C ASP A 66 10.03 9.51 -3.20
N GLU A 67 9.97 8.64 -2.20
CA GLU A 67 8.86 7.71 -2.03
C GLU A 67 8.32 7.71 -0.60
N TYR A 68 7.02 7.45 -0.47
CA TYR A 68 6.37 7.23 0.81
C TYR A 68 6.44 5.76 1.19
N TYR A 69 6.84 5.50 2.43
CA TYR A 69 6.52 4.27 3.13
C TYR A 69 5.06 4.33 3.59
N MET A 70 4.33 3.26 3.34
CA MET A 70 2.98 3.08 3.86
C MET A 70 2.82 1.69 4.45
N ALA A 71 1.98 1.59 5.48
CA ALA A 71 1.72 0.33 6.15
C ALA A 71 0.25 0.14 6.49
N LYS A 72 -0.17 -1.12 6.59
CA LYS A 72 -1.50 -1.51 7.06
C LYS A 72 -1.38 -2.65 8.06
N GLY A 73 -1.96 -2.48 9.25
CA GLY A 73 -2.17 -3.58 10.18
C GLY A 73 -3.23 -4.56 9.66
N ILE A 74 -2.98 -5.86 9.82
CA ILE A 74 -3.85 -6.94 9.32
C ILE A 74 -4.70 -7.59 10.44
N TRP A 75 -4.47 -7.17 11.68
CA TRP A 75 -5.19 -7.66 12.86
C TRP A 75 -6.72 -7.74 12.67
N LEU A 76 -7.31 -8.83 13.18
CA LEU A 76 -8.75 -9.00 13.24
C LEU A 76 -9.36 -7.86 14.06
N LYS A 77 -10.38 -7.21 13.50
CA LYS A 77 -11.22 -6.22 14.21
C LYS A 77 -11.88 -6.78 15.49
N GLU A 78 -11.74 -8.07 15.78
CA GLU A 78 -12.28 -8.73 16.98
C GLU A 78 -11.55 -8.34 18.28
N TYR A 79 -10.30 -7.86 18.23
CA TYR A 79 -9.57 -7.47 19.45
C TYR A 79 -9.85 -6.05 19.95
N LEU A 80 -10.63 -5.25 19.22
CA LEU A 80 -10.98 -3.87 19.60
C LEU A 80 -12.43 -3.72 20.08
N LYS A 81 -13.08 -4.82 20.46
CA LYS A 81 -14.39 -4.86 21.13
C LYS A 81 -14.32 -5.53 22.52
N GLN A 82 -13.30 -5.19 23.31
CA GLN A 82 -13.31 -5.44 24.76
C GLN A 82 -13.46 -4.11 25.47
#